data_AF-A0A168RBS9-F1
#
_entry.id   AF-A0A168RBS9-F1
#
_cell.length_a   1.000
_cell.length_b   1.000
_cell.length_c   1.000
_cell.angle_alpha   90.00
_cell.angle_beta   90.00
_cell.angle_gamma   90.00
#
_symmetry.space_group_name_H-M   'P 1'
#
loop_
_entity.id
_entity.type
_entity.pdbx_description
1 polymer ?
#
loop_
_entity_poly.entity_id
_entity_poly.type
_entity_poly.pdbx_seq_one_letter_code
_entity_poly.pdbx_strand_id
1 'polypeptide(L)'
;MAKNKKIWISLGTITAIAGISTIGTLTYLLANNKNKIDNTKQNENLAKMDQLIEKIKTELTANNDLSDSQITALNLNFFNWLNNEKKILDNTKNINDLNLEELITKIETHFSTYQNQYNGLVNLKNKILVVTNLINEYSIPEEVEDKDLIVVNALADLNNANDEEKEKYNSQDLSVLEDGLVNLDHVYQAQLQILNNNKQRIQAEKTNLNQIIAEVQQIIDSNTDTANNPEVTEKLAKLKEILSLAKNSYVNNYVSLSTLESTKNNLSTAKSEFEASIQNNN
;
A
#
# COMPACT_ATOMS: atom_id res chain seq x y z
N MET A 1 13.46 -52.61 -6.64
CA MET A 1 13.64 -51.44 -7.52
C MET A 1 12.43 -50.53 -7.36
N ALA A 2 12.59 -49.49 -6.55
CA ALA A 2 11.59 -48.45 -6.31
C ALA A 2 11.60 -47.47 -7.49
N LYS A 3 10.46 -47.28 -8.17
CA LYS A 3 10.32 -46.27 -9.21
C LYS A 3 9.99 -44.92 -8.57
N ASN A 4 11.00 -44.05 -8.60
CA ASN A 4 10.97 -42.61 -8.84
C ASN A 4 9.98 -41.71 -8.09
N LYS A 5 10.58 -40.99 -7.14
CA LYS A 5 10.29 -39.62 -6.67
C LYS A 5 9.74 -38.68 -7.75
N LYS A 6 8.71 -37.90 -7.40
CA LYS A 6 8.69 -36.42 -7.46
C LYS A 6 7.50 -35.88 -6.66
N ILE A 7 7.82 -35.26 -5.52
CA ILE A 7 6.94 -34.43 -4.70
C ILE A 7 7.20 -32.98 -5.15
N TRP A 8 6.13 -32.27 -5.50
CA TRP A 8 5.92 -30.82 -5.50
C TRP A 8 6.59 -29.91 -6.55
N ILE A 9 5.75 -29.06 -7.14
CA ILE A 9 5.86 -27.70 -7.76
C ILE A 9 4.54 -27.55 -8.55
N SER A 10 3.65 -26.56 -8.44
CA SER A 10 3.34 -25.45 -7.53
C SER A 10 2.28 -24.63 -8.28
N LEU A 11 1.17 -24.27 -7.64
CA LEU A 11 0.42 -23.00 -7.78
C LEU A 11 0.07 -22.37 -9.16
N GLY A 12 0.25 -23.05 -10.30
CA GLY A 12 0.10 -22.42 -11.63
C GLY A 12 -1.16 -22.80 -12.44
N THR A 13 -2.04 -23.65 -11.91
CA THR A 13 -3.17 -24.23 -12.68
C THR A 13 -4.56 -23.91 -12.11
N ILE A 14 -4.65 -23.10 -11.06
CA ILE A 14 -5.93 -22.53 -10.61
C ILE A 14 -6.35 -21.34 -11.49
N THR A 15 -5.44 -20.83 -12.32
CA THR A 15 -5.57 -19.63 -13.18
C THR A 15 -6.44 -19.78 -14.44
N ALA A 16 -7.13 -20.89 -14.68
CA ALA A 16 -8.00 -21.01 -15.87
C ALA A 16 -9.28 -21.85 -15.69
N ILE A 17 -9.34 -22.74 -14.71
CA ILE A 17 -10.36 -23.81 -14.70
C ILE A 17 -11.73 -23.30 -14.21
N ALA A 18 -11.75 -22.24 -13.38
CA ALA A 18 -12.99 -21.74 -12.82
C ALA A 18 -13.76 -20.85 -13.80
N GLY A 19 -13.06 -20.01 -14.58
CA GLY A 19 -13.63 -19.27 -15.72
C GLY A 19 -14.14 -20.18 -16.84
N ILE A 20 -13.45 -21.27 -17.16
CA ILE A 20 -13.91 -22.22 -18.21
C ILE A 20 -15.20 -22.95 -17.79
N SER A 21 -15.40 -23.21 -16.49
CA SER A 21 -16.60 -23.90 -15.99
C SER A 21 -17.86 -23.02 -16.01
N THR A 22 -17.75 -21.72 -15.72
CA THR A 22 -18.88 -20.77 -15.78
C THR A 22 -19.31 -20.46 -17.20
N ILE A 23 -18.34 -20.33 -18.09
CA ILE A 23 -18.58 -20.23 -19.53
C ILE A 23 -19.21 -21.52 -20.03
N GLY A 24 -18.67 -22.68 -19.67
CA GLY A 24 -19.23 -23.96 -20.06
C GLY A 24 -20.65 -24.17 -19.55
N THR A 25 -20.97 -23.64 -18.36
CA THR A 25 -22.32 -23.59 -17.80
C THR A 25 -23.23 -22.64 -18.57
N LEU A 26 -22.88 -21.37 -18.73
CA LEU A 26 -23.72 -20.37 -19.38
C LEU A 26 -23.85 -20.60 -20.90
N THR A 27 -22.79 -21.02 -21.58
CA THR A 27 -22.80 -21.46 -22.99
C THR A 27 -23.64 -22.72 -23.18
N TYR A 28 -23.64 -23.66 -22.21
CA TYR A 28 -24.55 -24.81 -22.22
C TYR A 28 -26.02 -24.39 -22.02
N LEU A 29 -26.29 -23.42 -21.12
CA LEU A 29 -27.62 -22.83 -20.96
C LEU A 29 -28.12 -22.18 -22.26
N LEU A 30 -27.23 -21.54 -23.02
CA LEU A 30 -27.54 -20.99 -24.34
C LEU A 30 -27.77 -22.08 -25.39
N ALA A 31 -26.88 -23.06 -25.49
CA ALA A 31 -26.91 -24.10 -26.52
C ALA A 31 -28.11 -25.06 -26.38
N ASN A 32 -28.51 -25.41 -25.16
CA ASN A 32 -29.64 -26.30 -24.92
C ASN A 32 -31.00 -25.60 -25.17
N ASN A 33 -31.04 -24.27 -25.08
CA ASN A 33 -32.22 -23.45 -25.40
C ASN A 33 -32.33 -23.14 -26.91
N LYS A 34 -31.19 -22.95 -27.61
CA LYS A 34 -31.15 -22.62 -29.05
C LYS A 34 -31.78 -23.69 -29.95
N ASN A 35 -31.70 -24.97 -29.58
CA ASN A 35 -32.22 -26.09 -30.36
C ASN A 35 -33.74 -26.34 -30.19
N LYS A 36 -34.44 -25.56 -29.34
CA LYS A 36 -35.83 -25.84 -28.93
C LYS A 36 -36.80 -24.66 -29.11
N ILE A 37 -36.36 -23.53 -29.67
CA ILE A 37 -37.12 -22.26 -29.63
C ILE A 37 -37.15 -21.59 -31.01
N ASP A 38 -38.34 -21.28 -31.52
CA ASP A 38 -38.57 -20.52 -32.75
C ASP A 38 -39.46 -19.29 -32.44
N ASN A 39 -38.87 -18.23 -31.84
CA ASN A 39 -39.55 -16.93 -31.68
C ASN A 39 -38.55 -15.77 -31.45
N THR A 40 -38.78 -14.63 -32.11
CA THR A 40 -37.81 -13.53 -32.32
C THR A 40 -37.39 -12.78 -31.04
N LYS A 41 -38.25 -12.65 -30.03
CA LYS A 41 -37.91 -11.99 -28.74
C LYS A 41 -36.94 -12.79 -27.87
N GLN A 42 -36.93 -14.12 -28.00
CA GLN A 42 -36.02 -14.97 -27.24
C GLN A 42 -34.60 -14.96 -27.83
N ASN A 43 -34.45 -14.63 -29.13
CA ASN A 43 -33.14 -14.41 -29.76
C ASN A 43 -32.41 -13.16 -29.22
N GLU A 44 -33.13 -12.08 -28.89
CA GLU A 44 -32.53 -10.90 -28.25
C GLU A 44 -32.02 -11.22 -26.83
N ASN A 45 -32.78 -12.01 -26.07
CA ASN A 45 -32.39 -12.45 -24.73
C ASN A 45 -31.18 -13.41 -24.77
N LEU A 46 -31.11 -14.30 -25.77
CA LEU A 46 -29.93 -15.14 -25.99
C LEU A 46 -28.68 -14.30 -26.28
N ALA A 47 -28.79 -13.27 -27.13
CA ALA A 47 -27.67 -12.38 -27.44
C ALA A 47 -27.21 -11.56 -26.22
N LYS A 48 -28.13 -11.08 -25.38
CA LYS A 48 -27.80 -10.42 -24.10
C LYS A 48 -27.07 -11.36 -23.15
N MET A 49 -27.51 -12.61 -23.07
CA MET A 49 -26.84 -13.63 -22.27
C MET A 49 -25.42 -13.90 -22.79
N ASP A 50 -25.21 -14.02 -24.11
CA ASP A 50 -23.85 -14.16 -24.69
C ASP A 50 -22.92 -12.99 -24.32
N GLN A 51 -23.43 -11.75 -24.38
CA GLN A 51 -22.68 -10.56 -23.97
C GLN A 51 -22.34 -10.57 -22.48
N LEU A 52 -23.29 -10.95 -21.63
CA LEU A 52 -23.08 -11.08 -20.19
C LEU A 52 -22.01 -12.13 -19.86
N ILE A 53 -22.03 -13.26 -20.57
CA ILE A 53 -21.00 -14.30 -20.44
C ILE A 53 -19.63 -13.71 -20.76
N GLU A 54 -19.46 -13.08 -21.92
CA GLU A 54 -18.18 -12.48 -22.32
C GLU A 54 -17.69 -11.41 -21.34
N LYS A 55 -18.60 -10.61 -20.77
CA LYS A 55 -18.27 -9.66 -19.71
C LYS A 55 -17.73 -10.38 -18.47
N ILE A 56 -18.40 -11.44 -18.01
CA ILE A 56 -17.95 -12.27 -16.88
C ILE A 56 -16.57 -12.87 -17.17
N LYS A 57 -16.31 -13.36 -18.40
CA LYS A 57 -14.99 -13.90 -18.78
C LYS A 57 -13.88 -12.89 -18.63
N THR A 58 -14.11 -11.71 -19.18
CA THR A 58 -13.10 -10.64 -19.27
C THR A 58 -12.68 -10.21 -17.89
N GLU A 59 -13.66 -9.97 -17.02
CA GLU A 59 -13.45 -9.52 -15.64
C GLU A 59 -12.76 -10.58 -14.79
N LEU A 60 -13.20 -11.85 -14.86
CA LEU A 60 -12.55 -12.95 -14.14
C LEU A 60 -11.10 -13.19 -14.58
N THR A 61 -10.78 -12.91 -15.84
CA THR A 61 -9.41 -13.08 -16.37
C THR A 61 -8.50 -11.90 -15.98
N ALA A 62 -9.06 -10.70 -15.82
CA ALA A 62 -8.34 -9.53 -15.31
C ALA A 62 -7.98 -9.64 -13.81
N ASN A 63 -8.61 -10.57 -13.10
CA ASN A 63 -8.39 -10.80 -11.68
C ASN A 63 -7.04 -11.51 -11.44
N ASN A 64 -5.99 -10.70 -11.31
CA ASN A 64 -4.60 -11.15 -11.26
C ASN A 64 -4.18 -11.80 -9.93
N ASP A 65 -4.96 -11.67 -8.86
CA ASP A 65 -4.52 -12.00 -7.49
C ASP A 65 -5.23 -13.23 -6.90
N LEU A 66 -5.14 -14.35 -7.63
CA LEU A 66 -5.78 -15.63 -7.29
C LEU A 66 -5.12 -16.38 -6.12
N SER A 67 -4.03 -15.86 -5.56
CA SER A 67 -3.40 -16.41 -4.35
C SER A 67 -4.06 -15.91 -3.06
N ASP A 68 -4.84 -14.85 -3.13
CA ASP A 68 -5.54 -14.32 -1.98
C ASP A 68 -6.70 -15.23 -1.57
N SER A 69 -6.74 -15.64 -0.30
CA SER A 69 -7.74 -16.61 0.18
C SER A 69 -9.16 -16.06 0.15
N GLN A 70 -9.35 -14.75 0.40
CA GLN A 70 -10.69 -14.14 0.41
C GLN A 70 -11.21 -13.99 -1.01
N ILE A 71 -10.36 -13.51 -1.92
CA ILE A 71 -10.70 -13.45 -3.35
C ILE A 71 -10.97 -14.85 -3.90
N THR A 72 -10.18 -15.85 -3.51
CA THR A 72 -10.39 -17.25 -3.91
C THR A 72 -11.72 -17.79 -3.40
N ALA A 73 -12.07 -17.53 -2.14
CA ALA A 73 -13.33 -17.96 -1.54
C ALA A 73 -14.54 -17.28 -2.21
N LEU A 74 -14.46 -15.96 -2.45
CA LEU A 74 -15.49 -15.21 -3.16
C LEU A 74 -15.72 -15.76 -4.57
N ASN A 75 -14.63 -15.99 -5.31
CA ASN A 75 -14.67 -16.60 -6.63
C ASN A 75 -15.35 -17.98 -6.57
N LEU A 76 -14.93 -18.85 -5.64
CA LEU A 76 -15.50 -20.18 -5.47
C LEU A 76 -17.01 -20.14 -5.15
N ASN A 77 -17.45 -19.21 -4.30
CA ASN A 77 -18.86 -19.04 -3.98
C ASN A 77 -19.68 -18.64 -5.20
N PHE A 78 -19.20 -17.67 -5.98
CA PHE A 78 -19.83 -17.27 -7.24
C PHE A 78 -19.90 -18.45 -8.23
N PHE A 79 -18.84 -19.27 -8.31
CA PHE A 79 -18.81 -20.47 -9.15
C PHE A 79 -19.81 -21.54 -8.72
N ASN A 80 -19.91 -21.81 -7.42
CA ASN A 80 -20.87 -22.76 -6.89
C ASN A 80 -22.31 -22.32 -7.15
N TRP A 81 -22.59 -21.02 -7.03
CA TRP A 81 -23.89 -20.44 -7.34
C TRP A 81 -24.25 -20.65 -8.82
N LEU A 82 -23.36 -20.30 -9.76
CA LEU A 82 -23.59 -20.52 -11.19
C LEU A 82 -23.81 -22.00 -11.54
N ASN A 83 -23.07 -22.92 -10.91
CA ASN A 83 -23.27 -24.36 -11.12
C ASN A 83 -24.61 -24.88 -10.58
N ASN A 84 -25.16 -24.26 -9.52
CA ASN A 84 -26.48 -24.61 -9.03
C ASN A 84 -27.58 -24.13 -9.98
N GLU A 85 -27.47 -22.90 -10.50
CA GLU A 85 -28.38 -22.40 -11.53
C GLU A 85 -28.36 -23.32 -12.78
N LYS A 86 -27.18 -23.80 -13.18
CA LYS A 86 -27.05 -24.82 -14.25
C LYS A 86 -27.89 -26.06 -13.98
N LYS A 87 -27.77 -26.64 -12.78
CA LYS A 87 -28.46 -27.89 -12.42
C LYS A 87 -29.97 -27.70 -12.41
N ILE A 88 -30.46 -26.54 -11.98
CA ILE A 88 -31.89 -26.22 -12.03
C ILE A 88 -32.35 -26.25 -13.49
N LEU A 89 -31.60 -25.60 -14.37
CA LEU A 89 -31.88 -25.54 -15.80
C LEU A 89 -31.81 -26.90 -16.49
N ASP A 90 -30.82 -27.73 -16.16
CA ASP A 90 -30.69 -29.12 -16.64
C ASP A 90 -31.92 -29.98 -16.32
N ASN A 91 -32.54 -29.73 -15.17
CA ASN A 91 -33.69 -30.49 -14.69
C ASN A 91 -35.03 -29.95 -15.20
N THR A 92 -35.05 -28.78 -15.87
CA THR A 92 -36.26 -28.21 -16.45
C THR A 92 -36.62 -28.92 -17.74
N LYS A 93 -37.67 -29.75 -17.68
CA LYS A 93 -38.11 -30.61 -18.81
C LYS A 93 -38.78 -29.84 -19.95
N ASN A 94 -39.50 -28.76 -19.65
CA ASN A 94 -40.26 -28.00 -20.63
C ASN A 94 -39.76 -26.54 -20.69
N ILE A 95 -39.37 -26.11 -21.89
CA ILE A 95 -38.71 -24.83 -22.10
C ILE A 95 -39.68 -23.64 -22.01
N ASN A 96 -40.97 -23.88 -22.19
CA ASN A 96 -42.01 -22.86 -22.01
C ASN A 96 -42.18 -22.45 -20.55
N ASP A 97 -41.63 -23.23 -19.61
CA ASP A 97 -41.62 -22.92 -18.18
C ASP A 97 -40.37 -22.09 -17.79
N LEU A 98 -39.47 -21.82 -18.75
CA LEU A 98 -38.25 -21.04 -18.54
C LEU A 98 -38.46 -19.57 -18.89
N ASN A 99 -38.55 -18.74 -17.86
CA ASN A 99 -38.48 -17.29 -18.01
C ASN A 99 -37.02 -16.83 -18.17
N LEU A 100 -36.54 -16.80 -19.42
CA LEU A 100 -35.17 -16.41 -19.75
C LEU A 100 -34.83 -14.99 -19.31
N GLU A 101 -35.80 -14.07 -19.33
CA GLU A 101 -35.60 -12.69 -18.90
C GLU A 101 -35.30 -12.62 -17.40
N GLU A 102 -36.09 -13.34 -16.59
CA GLU A 102 -35.87 -13.45 -15.15
C GLU A 102 -34.53 -14.11 -14.79
N LEU A 103 -34.14 -15.16 -15.53
CA LEU A 103 -32.83 -15.79 -15.35
C LEU A 103 -31.68 -14.82 -15.66
N ILE A 104 -31.77 -14.07 -16.76
CA ILE A 104 -30.78 -13.05 -17.12
C ILE A 104 -30.68 -12.02 -16.01
N THR A 105 -31.80 -11.44 -15.58
CA THR A 105 -31.82 -10.44 -14.50
C THR A 105 -31.24 -10.99 -13.19
N LYS A 106 -31.53 -12.25 -12.85
CA LYS A 106 -30.98 -12.92 -11.66
C LYS A 106 -29.46 -13.05 -11.75
N ILE A 107 -28.92 -13.47 -12.90
CA ILE A 107 -27.47 -13.59 -13.14
C ILE A 107 -26.81 -12.20 -13.13
N GLU A 108 -27.39 -11.20 -13.79
CA GLU A 108 -26.88 -9.83 -13.80
C GLU A 108 -26.81 -9.24 -12.40
N THR A 109 -27.86 -9.42 -11.60
CA THR A 109 -27.92 -8.93 -10.22
C THR A 109 -26.84 -9.60 -9.37
N HIS A 110 -26.74 -10.93 -9.41
CA HIS A 110 -25.76 -11.66 -8.61
C HIS A 110 -24.32 -11.36 -9.04
N PHE A 111 -24.08 -11.22 -10.35
CA PHE A 111 -22.77 -10.84 -10.88
C PHE A 111 -22.38 -9.42 -10.45
N SER A 112 -23.32 -8.45 -10.50
CA SER A 112 -23.08 -7.09 -10.02
C SER A 112 -22.68 -7.07 -8.53
N THR A 113 -23.38 -7.83 -7.68
CA THR A 113 -23.01 -7.99 -6.27
C THR A 113 -21.61 -8.58 -6.11
N TYR A 114 -21.29 -9.64 -6.85
CA TYR A 114 -19.97 -10.25 -6.86
C TYR A 114 -18.88 -9.24 -7.28
N GLN A 115 -19.11 -8.46 -8.34
CA GLN A 115 -18.15 -7.46 -8.82
C GLN A 115 -17.89 -6.40 -7.75
N ASN A 116 -18.93 -5.91 -7.08
CA ASN A 116 -18.78 -4.91 -6.03
C ASN A 116 -17.99 -5.45 -4.84
N GLN A 117 -18.29 -6.67 -4.39
CA GLN A 117 -17.55 -7.34 -3.30
C GLN A 117 -16.08 -7.58 -3.69
N TYR A 118 -15.83 -8.05 -4.91
CA TYR A 118 -14.48 -8.27 -5.42
C TYR A 118 -13.68 -6.97 -5.44
N ASN A 119 -14.26 -5.89 -5.98
CA ASN A 119 -13.62 -4.59 -6.02
C ASN A 119 -13.37 -4.01 -4.62
N GLY A 120 -14.31 -4.16 -3.70
CA GLY A 120 -14.14 -3.77 -2.30
C GLY A 120 -12.94 -4.45 -1.65
N LEU A 121 -12.83 -5.77 -1.80
CA LEU A 121 -11.68 -6.54 -1.29
C LEU A 121 -10.36 -6.05 -1.91
N VAL A 122 -10.29 -5.98 -3.24
CA VAL A 122 -9.06 -5.58 -3.95
C VAL A 122 -8.62 -4.18 -3.55
N ASN A 123 -9.54 -3.23 -3.47
CA ASN A 123 -9.24 -1.86 -3.10
C ASN A 123 -8.74 -1.76 -1.65
N LEU A 124 -9.42 -2.42 -0.70
CA LEU A 124 -8.99 -2.42 0.70
C LEU A 124 -7.61 -3.07 0.86
N LYS A 125 -7.39 -4.23 0.23
CA LYS A 125 -6.08 -4.91 0.22
C LYS A 125 -4.97 -4.02 -0.32
N ASN A 126 -5.20 -3.38 -1.47
CA ASN A 126 -4.23 -2.47 -2.07
C ASN A 126 -3.94 -1.29 -1.15
N LYS A 127 -4.96 -0.78 -0.47
CA LYS A 127 -4.78 0.32 0.48
C LYS A 127 -3.97 -0.09 1.71
N ILE A 128 -4.25 -1.26 2.29
CA ILE A 128 -3.47 -1.86 3.39
C ILE A 128 -1.99 -1.99 2.98
N LEU A 129 -1.72 -2.44 1.75
CA LEU A 129 -0.34 -2.54 1.24
C LEU A 129 0.33 -1.18 1.12
N VAL A 130 -0.37 -0.17 0.56
CA VAL A 130 0.14 1.20 0.45
C VAL A 130 0.48 1.79 1.82
N VAL A 131 -0.41 1.60 2.81
CA VAL A 131 -0.18 2.06 4.19
C VAL A 131 1.03 1.34 4.81
N THR A 132 1.12 0.02 4.66
CA THR A 132 2.25 -0.79 5.14
C THR A 132 3.58 -0.31 4.57
N ASN A 133 3.62 0.00 3.26
CA ASN A 133 4.82 0.53 2.62
C ASN A 133 5.20 1.91 3.16
N LEU A 134 4.24 2.79 3.42
CA LEU A 134 4.50 4.10 4.01
C LEU A 134 5.10 3.99 5.42
N ILE A 135 4.56 3.11 6.26
CA ILE A 135 5.09 2.83 7.60
C ILE A 135 6.56 2.38 7.52
N ASN A 136 6.89 1.50 6.56
CA ASN A 136 8.24 1.01 6.36
C ASN A 136 9.20 2.12 5.86
N GLU A 137 8.76 2.96 4.93
CA GLU A 137 9.57 4.09 4.42
C GLU A 137 9.98 5.04 5.54
N TYR A 138 9.08 5.28 6.50
CA TYR A 138 9.29 6.20 7.61
C TYR A 138 9.75 5.51 8.91
N SER A 139 10.12 4.23 8.82
CA SER A 139 10.55 3.46 10.00
C SER A 139 11.72 4.15 10.71
N ILE A 140 11.59 4.28 12.03
CA ILE A 140 12.60 4.90 12.89
C ILE A 140 13.42 3.78 13.51
N PRO A 141 14.77 3.80 13.38
CA PRO A 141 15.62 2.80 14.03
C PRO A 141 15.39 2.77 15.55
N GLU A 142 15.41 1.58 16.15
CA GLU A 142 15.09 1.40 17.57
C GLU A 142 16.09 2.12 18.48
N GLU A 143 17.37 2.13 18.07
CA GLU A 143 18.49 2.72 18.76
C GLU A 143 18.47 4.26 18.83
N VAL A 144 17.58 4.91 18.08
CA VAL A 144 17.47 6.36 18.12
C VAL A 144 16.71 6.77 19.38
N GLU A 145 17.39 7.44 20.31
CA GLU A 145 16.78 7.90 21.57
C GLU A 145 15.87 9.13 21.36
N ASP A 146 16.34 10.12 20.60
CA ASP A 146 15.58 11.34 20.32
C ASP A 146 14.76 11.18 19.04
N LYS A 147 13.48 10.85 19.20
CA LYS A 147 12.53 10.65 18.10
C LYS A 147 11.60 11.85 17.99
N ASP A 148 11.30 12.25 16.75
CA ASP A 148 10.24 13.22 16.52
C ASP A 148 8.88 12.61 16.93
N LEU A 149 8.33 13.05 18.06
CA LEU A 149 7.06 12.53 18.60
C LEU A 149 5.92 12.61 17.57
N ILE A 150 5.92 13.64 16.73
CA ILE A 150 4.94 13.80 15.65
C ILE A 150 5.02 12.67 14.62
N VAL A 151 6.23 12.18 14.31
CA VAL A 151 6.44 11.04 13.40
C VAL A 151 6.03 9.75 14.09
N VAL A 152 6.44 9.56 15.35
CA VAL A 152 6.07 8.38 16.15
C VAL A 152 4.55 8.21 16.23
N ASN A 153 3.83 9.29 16.56
CA ASN A 153 2.37 9.27 16.66
C ASN A 153 1.71 9.00 15.30
N ALA A 154 2.20 9.65 14.23
CA ALA A 154 1.66 9.43 12.89
C ALA A 154 1.82 7.97 12.42
N LEU A 155 2.97 7.35 12.71
CA LEU A 155 3.21 5.92 12.43
C LEU A 155 2.34 5.00 13.28
N ALA A 156 2.12 5.35 14.55
CA ALA A 156 1.23 4.59 15.43
C ALA A 156 -0.22 4.63 14.92
N ASP A 157 -0.72 5.80 14.54
CA ASP A 157 -2.06 5.97 13.97
C ASP A 157 -2.23 5.16 12.68
N LEU A 158 -1.23 5.19 11.79
CA LEU A 158 -1.22 4.37 10.56
C LEU A 158 -1.22 2.88 10.88
N ASN A 159 -0.39 2.41 11.82
CA ASN A 159 -0.36 0.99 12.20
C ASN A 159 -1.70 0.53 12.78
N ASN A 160 -2.26 1.29 13.72
CA ASN A 160 -3.53 0.95 14.35
C ASN A 160 -4.67 0.84 13.34
N ALA A 161 -4.81 1.85 12.47
CA ALA A 161 -5.82 1.83 11.41
C ALA A 161 -5.59 0.68 10.43
N ASN A 162 -4.34 0.44 10.04
CA ASN A 162 -4.01 -0.64 9.11
C ASN A 162 -4.30 -2.04 9.69
N ASP A 163 -4.05 -2.25 10.98
CA ASP A 163 -4.33 -3.51 11.66
C ASP A 163 -5.82 -3.73 11.86
N GLU A 164 -6.58 -2.70 12.24
CA GLU A 164 -8.05 -2.76 12.31
C GLU A 164 -8.65 -3.15 10.95
N GLU A 165 -8.14 -2.60 9.86
CA GLU A 165 -8.67 -2.86 8.53
C GLU A 165 -8.22 -4.21 7.95
N LYS A 166 -7.07 -4.74 8.37
CA LYS A 166 -6.70 -6.15 8.10
C LYS A 166 -7.67 -7.13 8.77
N GLU A 167 -8.20 -6.81 9.94
CA GLU A 167 -9.23 -7.64 10.57
C GLU A 167 -10.53 -7.61 9.76
N LYS A 168 -10.98 -6.41 9.38
CA LYS A 168 -12.19 -6.18 8.57
C LYS A 168 -12.08 -6.72 7.15
N TYR A 169 -10.88 -6.86 6.59
CA TYR A 169 -10.63 -7.49 5.30
C TYR A 169 -11.20 -8.92 5.19
N ASN A 170 -11.43 -9.59 6.33
CA ASN A 170 -12.05 -10.91 6.37
C ASN A 170 -13.60 -10.87 6.29
N SER A 171 -14.20 -9.69 6.18
CA SER A 171 -15.65 -9.51 6.09
C SER A 171 -16.19 -9.90 4.70
N GLN A 172 -17.39 -10.49 4.69
CA GLN A 172 -18.18 -10.71 3.48
C GLN A 172 -19.18 -9.57 3.21
N ASP A 173 -19.32 -8.65 4.17
CA ASP A 173 -20.21 -7.49 4.05
C ASP A 173 -19.52 -6.37 3.27
N LEU A 174 -20.10 -6.00 2.13
CA LEU A 174 -19.59 -4.95 1.27
C LEU A 174 -19.51 -3.60 2.00
N SER A 175 -20.49 -3.28 2.83
CA SER A 175 -20.51 -2.01 3.56
C SER A 175 -19.31 -1.89 4.51
N VAL A 176 -18.95 -2.99 5.17
CA VAL A 176 -17.77 -3.05 6.05
C VAL A 176 -16.48 -2.84 5.25
N LEU A 177 -16.38 -3.39 4.04
CA LEU A 177 -15.20 -3.21 3.18
C LEU A 177 -15.08 -1.77 2.65
N GLU A 178 -16.21 -1.17 2.26
CA GLU A 178 -16.29 0.21 1.76
C GLU A 178 -15.97 1.23 2.87
N ASP A 179 -16.61 1.10 4.03
CA ASP A 179 -16.37 1.96 5.18
C ASP A 179 -14.91 1.82 5.66
N GLY A 180 -14.40 0.59 5.68
CA GLY A 180 -13.01 0.31 6.00
C GLY A 180 -12.02 1.01 5.08
N LEU A 181 -12.27 0.96 3.77
CA LEU A 181 -11.46 1.65 2.77
C LEU A 181 -11.48 3.18 2.96
N VAL A 182 -12.66 3.76 3.19
CA VAL A 182 -12.81 5.20 3.41
C VAL A 182 -12.07 5.65 4.67
N ASN A 183 -12.22 4.91 5.77
CA ASN A 183 -11.54 5.22 7.03
C ASN A 183 -10.02 5.11 6.88
N LEU A 184 -9.52 4.05 6.25
CA LEU A 184 -8.09 3.86 6.03
C LEU A 184 -7.51 4.93 5.11
N ASP A 185 -8.25 5.34 4.07
CA ASP A 185 -7.81 6.43 3.20
C ASP A 185 -7.75 7.76 3.95
N HIS A 186 -8.76 8.06 4.77
CA HIS A 186 -8.77 9.28 5.57
C HIS A 186 -7.54 9.37 6.50
N VAL A 187 -7.27 8.31 7.27
CA VAL A 187 -6.09 8.25 8.15
C VAL A 187 -4.81 8.32 7.34
N TYR A 188 -4.72 7.57 6.23
CA TYR A 188 -3.55 7.59 5.35
C TYR A 188 -3.22 9.01 4.86
N GLN A 189 -4.19 9.75 4.32
CA GLN A 189 -3.95 11.09 3.77
C GLN A 189 -3.49 12.08 4.86
N ALA A 190 -4.16 12.05 6.01
CA ALA A 190 -3.84 12.92 7.14
C ALA A 190 -2.40 12.69 7.64
N GLN A 191 -2.03 11.42 7.85
CA GLN A 191 -0.71 11.08 8.38
C GLN A 191 0.38 11.24 7.32
N LEU A 192 0.12 10.93 6.05
CA LEU A 192 1.05 11.20 4.95
C LEU A 192 1.43 12.69 4.87
N GLN A 193 0.47 13.59 5.05
CA GLN A 193 0.75 15.02 5.07
C GLN A 193 1.68 15.40 6.22
N ILE A 194 1.43 14.88 7.42
CA ILE A 194 2.26 15.14 8.61
C ILE A 194 3.71 14.64 8.38
N LEU A 195 3.85 13.41 7.89
CA LEU A 195 5.14 12.78 7.61
C LEU A 195 5.92 13.53 6.52
N ASN A 196 5.26 13.96 5.45
CA ASN A 196 5.88 14.76 4.39
C ASN A 196 6.34 16.13 4.89
N ASN A 197 5.53 16.81 5.70
CA ASN A 197 5.89 18.11 6.26
C ASN A 197 7.12 18.00 7.19
N ASN A 198 7.17 16.97 8.04
CA ASN A 198 8.34 16.74 8.90
C ASN A 198 9.60 16.44 8.06
N LYS A 199 9.51 15.57 7.03
CA LYS A 199 10.60 15.27 6.10
C LYS A 199 11.14 16.53 5.40
N GLN A 200 10.27 17.42 4.96
CA GLN A 200 10.65 18.70 4.36
C GLN A 200 11.36 19.63 5.36
N ARG A 201 10.88 19.71 6.61
CA ARG A 201 11.52 20.51 7.67
C ARG A 201 12.91 19.99 8.00
N ILE A 202 13.08 18.68 8.15
CA ILE A 202 14.38 18.03 8.36
C ILE A 202 15.32 18.37 7.20
N GLN A 203 14.85 18.28 5.95
CA GLN A 203 15.68 18.58 4.78
C GLN A 203 16.10 20.06 4.72
N ALA A 204 15.20 20.98 5.07
CA ALA A 204 15.53 22.40 5.16
C ALA A 204 16.57 22.66 6.25
N GLU A 205 16.41 22.07 7.43
CA GLU A 205 17.37 22.20 8.53
C GLU A 205 18.73 21.57 8.19
N LYS A 206 18.77 20.42 7.51
CA LYS A 206 20.03 19.85 6.99
C LYS A 206 20.71 20.77 6.00
N THR A 207 19.96 21.47 5.14
CA THR A 207 20.52 22.44 4.19
C THR A 207 21.16 23.61 4.92
N ASN A 208 20.48 24.17 5.92
CA ASN A 208 21.01 25.23 6.77
C ASN A 208 22.25 24.78 7.56
N LEU A 209 22.20 23.58 8.15
CA LEU A 209 23.32 23.00 8.89
C LEU A 209 24.55 22.82 7.99
N ASN A 210 24.38 22.36 6.75
CA ASN A 210 25.48 22.18 5.80
C ASN A 210 26.16 23.51 5.42
N GLN A 211 25.40 24.60 5.31
CA GLN A 211 25.97 25.94 5.08
C GLN A 211 26.87 26.35 6.25
N ILE A 212 26.39 26.19 7.49
CA ILE A 212 27.17 26.53 8.69
C ILE A 212 28.40 25.62 8.82
N ILE A 213 28.28 24.31 8.52
CA ILE A 213 29.41 23.38 8.48
C ILE A 213 30.49 23.88 7.51
N ALA A 214 30.11 24.34 6.31
CA ALA A 214 31.05 24.85 5.33
C ALA A 214 31.76 26.13 5.80
N GLU A 215 31.01 27.08 6.36
CA GLU A 215 31.57 28.32 6.94
C GLU A 215 32.55 28.03 8.07
N VAL A 216 32.18 27.13 9.00
CA VAL A 216 33.03 26.75 10.13
C VAL A 216 34.30 26.05 9.64
N GLN A 217 34.20 25.17 8.64
CA GLN A 217 35.37 24.53 8.06
C GLN A 217 36.35 25.56 7.47
N GLN A 218 35.85 26.56 6.74
CA GLN A 218 36.66 27.63 6.19
C GLN A 218 37.36 28.46 7.27
N ILE A 219 36.67 28.75 8.38
CA ILE A 219 37.23 29.47 9.53
C ILE A 219 38.37 28.68 10.17
N ILE A 220 38.18 27.38 10.39
CA ILE A 220 39.21 26.49 10.94
C ILE A 220 40.43 26.43 10.01
N ASP A 221 40.21 26.25 8.71
CA ASP A 221 41.28 26.14 7.71
C ASP A 221 42.08 27.44 7.58
N SER A 222 41.46 28.58 7.86
CA SER A 222 42.10 29.90 7.84
C SER A 222 42.87 30.23 9.14
N ASN A 223 42.68 29.47 10.22
CA ASN A 223 43.25 29.74 11.55
C ASN A 223 43.97 28.50 12.11
N THR A 224 44.99 28.03 11.38
CA THR A 224 45.70 26.78 11.69
C THR A 224 46.82 26.93 12.73
N ASP A 225 47.36 28.13 12.92
CA ASP A 225 48.44 28.42 13.87
C ASP A 225 47.92 29.21 15.08
N THR A 226 47.39 28.50 16.08
CA THR A 226 46.85 29.08 17.32
C THR A 226 47.74 28.80 18.54
N ALA A 227 48.90 28.15 18.35
CA ALA A 227 49.70 27.56 19.41
C ALA A 227 50.19 28.55 20.48
N ASN A 228 50.27 29.84 20.13
CA ASN A 228 50.74 30.89 21.03
C ASN A 228 49.62 31.50 21.90
N ASN A 229 48.36 31.07 21.72
CA ASN A 229 47.23 31.54 22.51
C ASN A 229 46.40 30.37 23.08
N PRO A 230 46.52 30.08 24.39
CA PRO A 230 45.78 28.98 25.02
C PRO A 230 44.26 29.07 24.90
N GLU A 231 43.68 30.27 25.02
CA GLU A 231 42.22 30.47 24.92
C GLU A 231 41.71 30.15 23.51
N VAL A 232 42.40 30.67 22.48
CA VAL A 232 42.05 30.42 21.08
C VAL A 232 42.21 28.92 20.75
N THR A 233 43.25 28.27 21.29
CA THR A 233 43.48 26.83 21.10
C THR A 233 42.36 25.98 21.71
N GLU A 234 41.91 26.30 22.92
CA GLU A 234 40.80 25.61 23.57
C GLU A 234 39.49 25.76 22.78
N LYS A 235 39.16 26.99 22.37
CA LYS A 235 37.95 27.27 21.57
C LYS A 235 37.99 26.62 20.20
N LEU A 236 39.16 26.56 19.55
CA LEU A 236 39.34 25.82 18.29
C LEU A 236 39.08 24.33 18.46
N ALA A 237 39.57 23.73 19.55
CA ALA A 237 39.34 22.31 19.84
C ALA A 237 37.84 22.01 20.03
N LYS A 238 37.14 22.83 20.84
CA LYS A 238 35.69 22.74 21.04
C LYS A 238 34.92 22.92 19.73
N LEU A 239 35.32 23.88 18.88
CA LEU A 239 34.71 24.10 17.57
C LEU A 239 34.86 22.89 16.65
N LYS A 240 36.04 22.26 16.62
CA LYS A 240 36.29 21.02 15.85
C LYS A 240 35.45 19.85 16.33
N GLU A 241 35.30 19.69 17.64
CA GLU A 241 34.44 18.65 18.24
C GLU A 241 32.99 18.83 17.80
N ILE A 242 32.42 20.03 17.98
CA ILE A 242 31.03 20.33 17.63
C ILE A 242 30.82 20.24 16.10
N LEU A 243 31.80 20.64 15.29
CA LEU A 243 31.77 20.45 13.84
C LEU A 243 31.68 18.96 13.46
N SER A 244 32.41 18.09 14.16
CA SER A 244 32.33 16.65 13.92
C SER A 244 30.94 16.10 14.22
N LEU A 245 30.33 16.53 15.33
CA LEU A 245 28.95 16.17 15.67
C LEU A 245 27.96 16.67 14.61
N ALA A 246 28.13 17.91 14.14
CA ALA A 246 27.30 18.48 13.08
C ALA A 246 27.39 17.71 11.76
N LYS A 247 28.59 17.33 11.34
CA LYS A 247 28.80 16.49 10.15
C LYS A 247 28.10 15.14 10.30
N ASN A 248 28.20 14.52 11.48
CA ASN A 248 27.52 13.25 11.76
C ASN A 248 25.99 13.39 11.68
N SER A 249 25.40 14.41 12.31
CA SER A 249 23.95 14.66 12.25
C SER A 249 23.47 14.95 10.82
N TYR A 250 24.28 15.64 10.01
CA TYR A 250 23.95 15.92 8.61
C TYR A 250 23.86 14.64 7.75
N VAL A 251 24.84 13.74 7.87
CA VAL A 251 24.91 12.51 7.06
C VAL A 251 24.00 11.39 7.56
N ASN A 252 23.51 11.46 8.79
CA ASN A 252 22.65 10.41 9.35
C ASN A 252 21.32 10.29 8.58
N ASN A 253 20.92 9.07 8.25
CA ASN A 253 19.67 8.78 7.54
C ASN A 253 18.43 9.15 8.36
N TYR A 254 18.49 8.97 9.68
CA TYR A 254 17.46 9.46 10.59
C TYR A 254 18.06 10.39 11.63
N VAL A 255 17.51 11.59 11.74
CA VAL A 255 17.84 12.57 12.78
C VAL A 255 16.57 13.37 13.07
N SER A 256 16.21 13.53 14.34
CA SER A 256 15.06 14.32 14.74
C SER A 256 15.29 15.80 14.43
N LEU A 257 14.19 16.54 14.32
CA LEU A 257 14.26 17.98 14.12
C LEU A 257 14.89 18.68 15.31
N SER A 258 14.57 18.26 16.54
CA SER A 258 15.16 18.78 17.78
C SER A 258 16.67 18.59 17.82
N THR A 259 17.17 17.41 17.43
CA THR A 259 18.61 17.15 17.37
C THR A 259 19.29 18.03 16.33
N LEU A 260 18.69 18.21 15.14
CA LEU A 260 19.23 19.11 14.10
C LEU A 260 19.28 20.56 14.58
N GLU A 261 18.20 21.07 15.16
CA GLU A 261 18.11 22.45 15.66
C GLU A 261 19.13 22.70 16.79
N SER A 262 19.26 21.77 17.74
CA SER A 262 20.25 21.83 18.82
C SER A 262 21.68 21.82 18.27
N THR A 263 21.98 20.89 17.36
CA THR A 263 23.30 20.76 16.71
C THR A 263 23.68 22.04 15.98
N LYS A 264 22.74 22.61 15.23
CA LYS A 264 22.90 23.89 14.52
C LYS A 264 23.20 25.04 15.48
N ASN A 265 22.42 25.18 16.55
CA ASN A 265 22.59 26.25 17.53
C ASN A 265 23.93 26.13 18.26
N ASN A 266 24.32 24.92 18.64
CA ASN A 266 25.61 24.66 19.28
C ASN A 266 26.78 24.99 18.35
N LEU A 267 26.71 24.62 17.07
CA LEU A 267 27.74 24.93 16.09
C LEU A 267 27.86 26.44 15.84
N SER A 268 26.74 27.14 15.67
CA SER A 268 26.73 28.61 15.53
C SER A 268 27.30 29.32 16.76
N THR A 269 26.99 28.82 17.97
CA THR A 269 27.50 29.39 19.22
C THR A 269 29.02 29.20 19.33
N ALA A 270 29.50 27.98 19.07
CA ALA A 270 30.93 27.68 19.08
C ALA A 270 31.70 28.47 18.02
N LYS A 271 31.10 28.68 16.84
CA LYS A 271 31.64 29.52 15.78
C LYS A 271 31.84 30.95 16.30
N SER A 272 30.80 31.57 16.85
CA SER A 272 30.88 32.94 17.37
C SER A 272 31.84 33.09 18.56
N GLU A 273 31.88 32.11 19.48
CA GLU A 273 32.85 32.08 20.59
C GLU A 273 34.30 32.08 20.08
N PHE A 274 34.57 31.30 19.03
CA PHE A 274 35.88 31.21 18.40
C PHE A 274 36.25 32.50 17.64
N GLU A 275 35.34 33.03 16.80
CA GLU A 275 35.55 34.29 16.07
C GLU A 275 35.85 35.46 17.03
N ALA A 276 35.10 35.56 18.13
CA ALA A 276 35.35 36.57 19.16
C ALA A 276 36.74 36.42 19.82
N SER A 277 37.20 35.17 20.03
CA SER A 277 38.53 34.93 20.60
C SER A 277 39.66 35.33 19.66
N ILE A 278 39.47 35.19 18.34
CA ILE A 278 40.44 35.66 17.35
C ILE A 278 40.48 37.19 17.34
N GLN A 279 39.31 37.85 17.36
CA GLN A 279 39.23 39.32 17.34
C GLN A 279 39.85 39.99 18.57
N ASN A 280 39.70 39.39 19.75
CA ASN A 280 40.24 39.95 21.00
C ASN A 280 41.76 39.75 21.14
N ASN A 281 42.38 38.92 20.30
CA ASN A 281 43.80 38.54 20.39
C ASN A 281 44.64 38.93 19.16
N ASN A 282 44.01 39.61 18.18
CA ASN A 282 44.67 40.31 17.06
C ASN A 282 44.77 41.80 17.37
#